data_AF-A0A7X0IPC5-F1
#
_entry.id   AF-A0A7X0IPC5-F1
#
_cell.length_a   1.000
_cell.length_b   1.000
_cell.length_c   1.000
_cell.angle_alpha   90.00
_cell.angle_beta   90.00
_cell.angle_gamma   90.00
#
_symmetry.space_group_name_H-M   'P 1'
#
loop_
_entity.id
_entity.type
_entity.pdbx_description
1 polymer ?
#
loop_
_entity_poly.entity_id
_entity_poly.type
_entity_poly.pdbx_seq_one_letter_code
_entity_poly.pdbx_strand_id
1 'polypeptide(L)'
;MKKLTLLALAAAACFAAISPAEARDGCGFGFHRGPYGYCRPNGRPVVVVPVGPAVGIFYPGRGYWDGHRYWVHRERWHDGWRYR
;
A
#
# COMPACT_ATOMS: atom_id res chain seq x y z
N MET A 1 -31.75 1.51 -46.88
CA MET A 1 -30.68 0.56 -47.25
C MET A 1 -29.34 1.28 -47.41
N LYS A 2 -29.14 2.16 -48.40
CA LYS A 2 -27.86 2.87 -48.66
C LYS A 2 -27.23 3.59 -47.45
N LYS A 3 -28.04 4.25 -46.61
CA LYS A 3 -27.57 4.95 -45.41
C LYS A 3 -26.94 4.01 -44.37
N LEU A 4 -27.52 2.81 -44.21
CA LEU A 4 -27.01 1.79 -43.29
C LEU A 4 -25.70 1.20 -43.82
N THR A 5 -25.61 1.00 -45.14
CA THR A 5 -24.40 0.51 -45.80
C THR A 5 -23.24 1.50 -45.64
N LEU A 6 -23.51 2.80 -45.83
CA LEU A 6 -22.55 3.87 -45.59
C LEU A 6 -22.10 3.93 -44.12
N LEU A 7 -23.04 3.78 -43.19
CA LEU A 7 -22.71 3.78 -41.76
C LEU A 7 -21.81 2.59 -41.38
N ALA A 8 -22.11 1.41 -41.92
CA ALA A 8 -21.33 0.20 -41.68
C ALA A 8 -19.90 0.31 -42.24
N LEU A 9 -19.76 0.86 -43.45
CA LEU A 9 -18.46 1.12 -44.06
C LEU A 9 -17.65 2.16 -43.28
N ALA A 10 -18.30 3.23 -42.82
CA ALA A 10 -17.64 4.24 -41.98
C ALA A 10 -17.14 3.65 -40.65
N ALA A 11 -17.97 2.83 -39.98
CA ALA A 11 -17.56 2.15 -38.76
C ALA A 11 -16.38 1.20 -39.00
N ALA A 12 -16.44 0.38 -40.06
CA ALA A 12 -15.35 -0.53 -40.44
C ALA A 12 -14.04 0.23 -40.73
N ALA A 13 -14.11 1.37 -41.42
CA ALA A 13 -12.95 2.21 -41.69
C ALA A 13 -12.35 2.79 -40.40
N CYS A 14 -13.18 3.20 -39.43
CA CYS A 14 -12.71 3.65 -38.12
C CYS A 14 -11.96 2.54 -37.38
N PHE A 15 -12.48 1.30 -37.38
CA PHE A 15 -11.81 0.15 -36.74
C PHE A 15 -10.52 -0.28 -37.45
N ALA A 16 -10.47 -0.16 -38.78
CA ALA A 16 -9.27 -0.46 -39.56
C ALA A 16 -8.15 0.57 -39.36
N ALA A 17 -8.49 1.82 -39.00
CA ALA A 17 -7.54 2.90 -38.77
C ALA A 17 -6.95 2.94 -37.35
N ILE A 18 -7.44 2.11 -36.42
CA ILE A 18 -6.92 2.06 -35.06
C ILE A 18 -5.57 1.34 -35.08
N SER A 19 -4.49 2.04 -34.76
CA SER A 19 -3.23 1.39 -34.42
C SER A 19 -3.39 0.71 -33.05
N PRO A 20 -2.82 -0.49 -32.82
CA PRO A 20 -2.82 -1.06 -31.47
C PRO A 20 -2.26 -0.02 -30.51
N ALA A 21 -2.91 0.16 -29.37
CA ALA A 21 -2.36 0.94 -28.27
C ALA A 21 -1.11 0.19 -27.79
N GLU A 22 0.02 0.50 -28.41
CA GLU A 22 1.33 0.04 -28.02
C GLU A 22 1.56 0.53 -26.59
N ALA A 23 1.40 -0.36 -25.62
CA ALA A 23 1.91 -0.18 -24.27
C ALA A 23 3.44 -0.18 -24.38
N ARG A 24 4.02 0.93 -24.86
CA ARG A 24 5.44 1.06 -25.18
C ARG A 24 6.37 0.71 -24.03
N ASP A 25 5.85 0.66 -22.81
CA ASP A 25 6.61 0.21 -21.65
C ASP A 25 6.38 -1.27 -21.28
N GLY A 26 5.26 -1.89 -21.69
CA GLY A 26 4.99 -3.33 -21.54
C GLY A 26 4.93 -3.85 -20.09
N CYS A 27 5.05 -2.96 -19.09
CA CYS A 27 5.27 -3.36 -17.70
C CYS A 27 3.98 -3.60 -16.89
N GLY A 28 2.82 -3.27 -17.45
CA GLY A 28 1.53 -3.37 -16.75
C GLY A 28 1.28 -2.23 -15.75
N PHE A 29 0.10 -2.23 -15.14
CA PHE A 29 -0.33 -1.19 -14.21
C PHE A 29 0.55 -1.14 -12.95
N GLY A 30 1.05 0.04 -12.59
CA GLY A 30 1.90 0.23 -11.41
C GLY A 30 3.41 0.07 -11.67
N PHE A 31 3.81 -0.12 -12.92
CA PHE A 31 5.21 -0.30 -13.32
C PHE A 31 5.58 0.61 -14.49
N HIS A 32 6.87 0.97 -14.59
CA HIS A 32 7.46 1.69 -15.72
C HIS A 32 8.70 0.96 -16.23
N ARG A 33 9.05 1.15 -17.49
CA ARG A 33 10.27 0.60 -18.08
C ARG A 33 11.46 1.46 -17.66
N GLY A 34 12.46 0.85 -17.05
CA GLY A 34 13.70 1.50 -16.67
C GLY A 34 14.66 1.70 -17.87
N PRO A 35 15.75 2.46 -17.69
CA PRO A 35 16.73 2.74 -18.76
C PRO A 35 17.36 1.50 -19.40
N TYR A 36 17.44 0.39 -18.65
CA TYR A 36 17.99 -0.89 -19.13
C TYR A 36 16.90 -1.86 -19.65
N GLY A 37 15.68 -1.38 -19.88
CA GLY A 37 14.59 -2.17 -20.47
C GLY A 37 13.80 -3.07 -19.52
N TYR A 38 14.22 -3.21 -18.26
CA TYR A 38 13.45 -3.94 -17.24
C TYR A 38 12.23 -3.16 -16.76
N CYS A 39 11.24 -3.86 -16.20
CA CYS A 39 10.11 -3.24 -15.51
C CYS A 39 10.43 -2.94 -14.05
N ARG A 40 10.14 -1.72 -13.60
CA ARG A 40 10.28 -1.28 -12.20
C ARG A 40 8.93 -0.87 -11.63
N PRO A 41 8.66 -1.16 -10.34
CA PRO A 41 7.54 -0.57 -9.64
C PRO A 41 7.61 0.97 -9.65
N ASN A 42 6.47 1.63 -9.83
CA ASN A 42 6.38 3.10 -9.77
C ASN A 42 6.61 3.68 -8.36
N GLY A 43 6.48 2.84 -7.34
CA GLY A 43 6.66 3.22 -5.94
C GLY A 43 7.64 2.32 -5.20
N ARG A 44 8.00 2.71 -3.99
CA ARG A 44 8.74 1.85 -3.07
C ARG A 44 7.84 0.69 -2.62
N PRO A 45 8.37 -0.54 -2.46
CA PRO A 45 7.64 -1.59 -1.78
C PRO A 45 7.19 -1.11 -0.41
N VAL A 46 5.92 -1.22 -0.09
CA VAL A 46 5.44 -1.02 1.28
C VAL A 46 5.84 -2.26 2.07
N VAL A 47 6.94 -2.16 2.81
CA VAL A 47 7.36 -3.20 3.74
C VAL A 47 6.65 -2.95 5.06
N VAL A 48 5.61 -3.72 5.34
CA VAL A 48 4.99 -3.74 6.68
C VAL A 48 5.85 -4.64 7.56
N VAL A 49 6.69 -4.03 8.40
CA VAL A 49 7.42 -4.76 9.43
C VAL A 49 6.46 -4.92 10.62
N PRO A 50 6.07 -6.15 11.01
CA PRO A 50 5.32 -6.34 12.24
C PRO A 50 6.20 -5.86 13.39
N VAL A 51 5.77 -4.78 14.05
CA VAL A 51 6.43 -4.30 15.26
C VAL A 51 6.19 -5.37 16.31
N GLY A 52 7.26 -5.91 16.90
CA GLY A 52 7.16 -6.89 17.97
C GLY A 52 6.41 -6.35 19.19
N PRO A 53 6.06 -7.20 20.17
CA PRO A 53 5.38 -6.77 21.37
C PRO A 53 6.14 -5.65 22.09
N ALA A 54 5.43 -4.58 22.47
CA ALA A 54 6.02 -3.38 23.07
C ALA A 54 6.34 -3.56 24.58
N VAL A 55 7.42 -4.27 24.89
CA VAL A 55 7.87 -4.57 26.27
C VAL A 55 8.40 -3.29 26.95
N GLY A 56 8.02 -3.06 28.20
CA GLY A 56 8.50 -1.91 28.99
C GLY A 56 7.94 -0.53 28.60
N ILE A 57 6.90 -0.48 27.77
CA ILE A 57 6.22 0.77 27.45
C ILE A 57 5.18 1.09 28.52
N PHE A 58 5.37 2.26 29.15
CA PHE A 58 4.42 2.80 30.10
C PHE A 58 3.31 3.58 29.38
N TYR A 59 2.06 3.23 29.66
CA TYR A 59 0.90 3.95 29.15
C TYR A 59 0.30 4.80 30.28
N PRO A 60 0.36 6.15 30.19
CA PRO A 60 -0.20 7.02 31.21
C PRO A 60 -1.66 6.69 31.53
N GLY A 61 -1.97 6.50 32.82
CA GLY A 61 -3.31 6.12 33.30
C GLY A 61 -3.68 4.64 33.11
N ARG A 62 -2.87 3.83 32.42
CA ARG A 62 -3.09 2.38 32.22
C ARG A 62 -2.00 1.50 32.82
N GLY A 63 -0.78 2.01 32.96
CA GLY A 63 0.36 1.27 33.48
C GLY A 63 1.12 0.50 32.40
N TYR A 64 1.85 -0.53 32.82
CA TYR A 64 2.52 -1.48 31.94
C TYR A 64 1.59 -2.66 31.65
N TRP A 65 1.65 -3.18 30.43
CA TRP A 65 0.74 -4.25 29.97
C TRP A 65 1.41 -5.62 29.95
N ASP A 66 2.74 -5.67 29.89
CA ASP A 66 3.53 -6.86 29.58
C ASP A 66 3.88 -7.72 30.81
N GLY A 67 3.24 -7.46 31.96
CA GLY A 67 3.32 -8.29 33.16
C GLY A 67 4.63 -8.22 33.96
N HIS A 68 5.67 -7.59 33.41
CA HIS A 68 6.93 -7.39 34.10
C HIS A 68 6.79 -6.37 35.24
N ARG A 69 7.60 -6.56 36.29
CA ARG A 69 7.69 -5.60 37.39
C ARG A 69 8.66 -4.49 37.04
N TYR A 70 8.14 -3.28 36.91
CA TYR A 70 8.92 -2.07 36.69
C TYR A 70 9.10 -1.28 37.98
N TRP A 71 10.21 -0.54 38.07
CA TRP A 71 10.52 0.32 39.21
C TRP A 71 10.16 1.79 38.93
N VAL A 72 9.96 2.12 37.66
CA VAL A 72 9.59 3.45 37.17
C VAL A 72 8.06 3.59 37.13
N HIS A 73 7.54 4.79 37.40
CA HIS A 73 6.11 5.11 37.43
C HIS A 73 5.33 4.35 38.50
N ARG A 74 5.97 4.05 39.64
CA ARG A 74 5.26 3.48 40.79
C ARG A 74 5.43 4.33 42.04
N GLU A 75 4.40 4.27 42.86
CA GLU A 75 4.33 4.94 44.15
C GLU A 75 3.86 3.98 45.24
N ARG A 76 4.17 4.30 46.49
CA ARG A 76 3.65 3.56 47.65
C ARG A 76 2.17 3.88 47.82
N TRP A 77 1.35 2.84 47.97
CA TRP A 77 -0.10 2.99 48.12
C TRP A 77 -0.65 1.85 48.98
N HIS A 78 -1.27 2.17 50.13
CA HIS A 78 -1.83 1.23 51.12
C HIS A 78 -1.01 -0.06 51.29
N ASP A 79 0.20 0.07 51.86
CA ASP A 79 1.16 -1.02 52.10
C ASP A 79 1.69 -1.77 50.86
N GLY A 80 1.24 -1.39 49.67
CA GLY A 80 1.65 -1.94 48.39
C GLY A 80 2.36 -0.95 47.47
N TRP A 81 2.60 -1.41 46.24
CA TRP A 81 3.08 -0.60 45.12
C TRP A 81 1.96 -0.49 44.09
N ARG A 82 1.74 0.72 43.59
CA ARG A 82 0.82 0.99 42.48
C ARG A 82 1.58 1.71 41.37
N TYR A 83 1.26 1.38 40.12
CA TYR A 83 1.72 2.15 38.96
C TYR A 83 0.77 3.32 38.66
N ARG A 84 1.31 4.50 38.35
CA ARG A 84 0.54 5.71 38.04
C ARG A 84 1.18 6.55 36.96
#